data_AF-A0A523RWV8-F1
#
_entry.id   AF-A0A523RWV8-F1
#
_cell.length_a   1.000
_cell.length_b   1.000
_cell.length_c   1.000
_cell.angle_alpha   90.00
_cell.angle_beta   90.00
_cell.angle_gamma   90.00
#
_symmetry.space_group_name_H-M   'P 1'
#
loop_
_entity.id
_entity.type
_entity.pdbx_description
1 polymer ?
#
loop_
_entity_poly.entity_id
_entity_poly.type
_entity_poly.pdbx_seq_one_letter_code
_entity_poly.pdbx_strand_id
1 'polypeptide(L)'
;MYTKSKRVKSAGKMELTADVILNTPSGVTILDVKGSVTSENVKEYQPSKTTILAASNLLESYGFTVVSITKTGLIIKGEKNLFEKKFSMVLTRTGERVMGQSGEYFRSDRAPKIPADLAQHVKAIILPEPPTFFP
;
A
#
# COMPACT_ATOMS: atom_id res chain seq x y z
N MET A 1 -12.08 3.80 44.14
CA MET A 1 -12.07 4.93 43.18
C MET A 1 -11.98 4.33 41.78
N TYR A 2 -13.06 4.40 40.99
CA TYR A 2 -13.11 3.90 39.62
C TYR A 2 -12.63 5.00 38.65
N THR A 3 -11.52 4.80 37.96
CA THR A 3 -11.05 5.69 36.90
C THR A 3 -11.90 5.47 35.66
N LYS A 4 -12.79 6.44 35.38
CA LYS A 4 -13.51 6.56 34.11
C LYS A 4 -12.50 6.78 32.98
N SER A 5 -12.23 5.74 32.19
CA SER A 5 -11.54 5.88 30.91
C SER A 5 -12.40 6.74 29.99
N LYS A 6 -11.99 8.00 29.82
CA LYS A 6 -12.51 8.96 28.86
C LYS A 6 -12.54 8.28 27.49
N ARG A 7 -13.74 8.03 26.95
CA ARG A 7 -13.91 7.75 25.52
C ARG A 7 -13.34 8.96 24.76
N VAL A 8 -12.18 8.79 24.16
CA VAL A 8 -11.63 9.76 23.21
C VAL A 8 -12.54 9.69 21.98
N LYS A 9 -13.49 10.62 21.89
CA LYS A 9 -14.17 10.96 20.65
C LYS A 9 -13.15 11.66 19.76
N SER A 10 -12.48 10.88 18.93
CA SER A 10 -11.85 11.35 17.71
C SER A 10 -12.28 10.36 16.64
N ALA A 11 -13.31 10.70 15.86
CA ALA A 11 -13.44 10.14 14.53
C ALA A 11 -12.34 10.76 13.66
N GLY A 12 -11.08 10.55 14.06
CA GLY A 12 -9.91 11.00 13.34
C GLY A 12 -9.90 10.30 12.00
N LYS A 13 -9.62 11.06 10.93
CA LYS A 13 -9.39 10.53 9.59
C LYS A 13 -8.49 9.29 9.70
N MET A 14 -9.04 8.12 9.41
CA MET A 14 -8.30 6.87 9.49
C MET A 14 -7.39 6.78 8.27
N GLU A 15 -6.15 7.22 8.45
CA GLU A 15 -5.11 7.08 7.44
C GLU A 15 -4.49 5.68 7.49
N LEU A 16 -4.09 5.18 6.33
CA LEU A 16 -3.31 3.96 6.21
C LEU A 16 -2.26 4.12 5.11
N THR A 17 -1.29 3.21 5.10
CA THR A 17 -0.25 3.12 4.06
C THR A 17 -0.48 1.93 3.16
N ALA A 18 -0.05 2.05 1.90
CA ALA A 18 -0.04 0.96 0.95
C ALA A 18 1.25 0.99 0.12
N ASP A 19 1.71 -0.20 -0.27
CA ASP A 19 2.78 -0.37 -1.23
C ASP A 19 2.20 -0.34 -2.65
N VAL A 20 2.79 0.48 -3.51
CA VAL A 20 2.43 0.61 -4.92
C VAL A 20 3.53 -0.04 -5.73
N ILE A 21 3.24 -1.17 -6.37
CA ILE A 21 4.16 -1.82 -7.28
C ILE A 21 4.01 -1.18 -8.66
N LEU A 22 5.10 -0.66 -9.20
CA LEU A 22 5.10 0.04 -10.48
C LEU A 22 5.39 -0.92 -11.64
N ASN A 23 4.86 -0.59 -12.81
CA ASN A 23 5.22 -1.25 -14.06
C ASN A 23 6.67 -0.92 -14.43
N THR A 24 7.35 -1.90 -14.99
CA THR A 24 8.69 -1.75 -15.56
C THR A 24 8.59 -1.65 -17.09
N PRO A 25 9.64 -1.18 -17.77
CA PRO A 25 9.66 -1.17 -19.24
C PRO A 25 9.51 -2.56 -19.88
N SER A 26 9.95 -3.63 -19.20
CA SER A 26 9.79 -5.01 -19.66
C SER A 26 8.40 -5.58 -19.38
N GLY A 27 7.58 -4.91 -18.56
CA GLY A 27 6.29 -5.42 -18.07
C GLY A 27 6.41 -6.48 -16.97
N VAL A 28 7.64 -6.83 -16.56
CA VAL A 28 7.96 -7.80 -15.50
C VAL A 28 8.26 -7.06 -14.21
N THR A 29 7.54 -7.38 -13.14
CA THR A 29 7.69 -6.72 -11.83
C THR A 29 8.28 -7.66 -10.78
N ILE A 30 8.54 -7.15 -9.58
CA ILE A 30 8.99 -7.96 -8.44
C ILE A 30 8.01 -9.09 -8.08
N LEU A 31 6.74 -8.95 -8.48
CA LEU A 31 5.71 -9.98 -8.27
C LEU A 31 5.81 -11.14 -9.27
N ASP A 32 6.54 -10.97 -10.37
CA ASP A 32 6.63 -11.93 -11.47
C ASP A 32 7.94 -12.76 -11.40
N VAL A 33 8.74 -12.58 -10.35
CA VAL A 33 10.05 -13.23 -10.17
C VAL A 33 9.89 -14.74 -10.01
N LYS A 34 10.47 -15.50 -10.94
CA LYS A 34 10.48 -16.98 -10.91
C LYS A 34 11.83 -17.59 -10.45
N GLY A 35 12.82 -16.76 -10.13
CA GLY A 35 14.17 -17.19 -9.72
C GLY A 35 14.85 -16.18 -8.79
N SER A 36 16.16 -16.27 -8.61
CA SER A 36 16.88 -15.33 -7.74
C SER A 36 17.07 -13.96 -8.41
N VAL A 37 16.82 -12.90 -7.64
CA VAL A 37 17.21 -11.54 -8.02
C VAL A 37 18.71 -11.38 -7.75
N THR A 38 19.46 -11.05 -8.79
CA THR A 38 20.92 -10.86 -8.75
C THR A 38 21.27 -9.43 -9.19
N SER A 39 22.51 -9.01 -8.97
CA SER A 39 22.99 -7.68 -9.39
C SER A 39 22.87 -7.46 -10.90
N GLU A 40 22.93 -8.54 -11.68
CA GLU A 40 22.84 -8.54 -13.13
C GLU A 40 21.40 -8.36 -13.63
N ASN A 41 20.41 -8.95 -12.96
CA ASN A 41 19.00 -8.92 -13.39
C ASN A 41 18.12 -7.92 -12.63
N VAL A 42 18.60 -7.35 -11.51
CA VAL A 42 17.79 -6.45 -10.65
C VAL A 42 17.23 -5.24 -11.39
N LYS A 43 17.89 -4.80 -12.47
CA LYS A 43 17.44 -3.66 -13.29
C LYS A 43 16.15 -3.93 -14.05
N GLU A 44 15.87 -5.19 -14.38
CA GLU A 44 14.64 -5.59 -15.11
C GLU A 44 13.38 -5.34 -14.28
N TYR A 45 13.51 -5.43 -12.96
CA TYR A 45 12.42 -5.24 -12.00
C TYR A 45 12.29 -3.79 -11.51
N GLN A 46 13.10 -2.87 -12.02
CA GLN A 46 13.08 -1.46 -11.63
C GLN A 46 12.24 -0.64 -12.61
N PRO A 47 11.26 0.15 -12.12
CA PRO A 47 10.53 1.09 -12.94
C PRO A 47 11.47 2.20 -13.44
N SER A 48 11.15 2.78 -14.61
CA SER A 48 11.88 3.94 -15.10
C SER A 48 11.60 5.16 -14.24
N LYS A 49 12.51 6.14 -14.25
CA LYS A 49 12.31 7.44 -13.58
C LYS A 49 11.03 8.14 -14.06
N THR A 50 10.68 7.99 -15.35
CA THR A 50 9.46 8.56 -15.92
C THR A 50 8.21 7.90 -15.36
N THR A 51 8.20 6.57 -15.20
CA THR A 51 7.07 5.86 -14.57
C THR A 51 6.92 6.25 -13.10
N ILE A 52 8.03 6.35 -12.35
CA ILE A 52 8.00 6.80 -10.96
C ILE A 52 7.36 8.18 -10.86
N LEU A 53 7.83 9.15 -11.65
CA LEU A 53 7.33 10.53 -11.60
C LEU A 53 5.85 10.62 -12.02
N ALA A 54 5.45 9.93 -13.09
CA ALA A 54 4.08 9.93 -13.58
C ALA A 54 3.11 9.31 -12.55
N ALA A 55 3.49 8.16 -11.97
CA ALA A 55 2.69 7.51 -10.93
C ALA A 55 2.57 8.38 -9.67
N SER A 56 3.67 8.97 -9.19
CA SER A 56 3.67 9.87 -8.03
C SER A 56 2.74 11.05 -8.24
N ASN A 57 2.89 11.78 -9.35
CA ASN A 57 2.05 12.95 -9.64
C ASN A 57 0.56 12.58 -9.74
N LEU A 58 0.25 11.43 -10.36
CA LEU A 58 -1.14 10.99 -10.50
C LEU A 58 -1.75 10.58 -9.15
N LEU A 59 -1.00 9.83 -8.33
CA LEU A 59 -1.42 9.45 -6.97
C LEU A 59 -1.61 10.69 -6.08
N GLU A 60 -0.72 11.66 -6.16
CA GLU A 60 -0.84 12.93 -5.44
C GLU A 60 -2.05 13.75 -5.91
N SER A 61 -2.33 13.77 -7.22
CA SER A 61 -3.53 14.43 -7.77
C SER A 61 -4.84 13.82 -7.26
N TYR A 62 -4.82 12.56 -6.80
CA TYR A 62 -5.97 11.90 -6.18
C TYR A 62 -6.12 12.23 -4.69
N GLY A 63 -5.13 12.88 -4.08
CA GLY A 63 -5.10 13.20 -2.66
C GLY A 63 -4.33 12.18 -1.81
N PHE A 64 -3.56 11.28 -2.42
CA PHE A 64 -2.59 10.48 -1.67
C PHE A 64 -1.32 11.30 -1.40
N THR A 65 -0.57 10.92 -0.37
CA THR A 65 0.79 11.41 -0.13
C THR A 65 1.77 10.30 -0.47
N VAL A 66 2.77 10.58 -1.31
CA VAL A 66 3.90 9.65 -1.52
C VAL A 66 4.85 9.82 -0.34
N VAL A 67 4.95 8.80 0.51
CA VAL A 67 5.76 8.80 1.73
C VAL A 67 7.19 8.36 1.43
N SER A 68 7.37 7.44 0.49
CA SER A 68 8.68 6.91 0.12
C SER A 68 8.69 6.41 -1.32
N ILE A 69 9.85 6.51 -1.96
CA ILE A 69 10.14 5.91 -3.26
C ILE A 69 11.09 4.75 -3.00
N THR A 70 10.69 3.54 -3.39
CA THR A 70 11.50 2.33 -3.28
C THR A 70 12.13 1.97 -4.62
N LYS A 71 12.98 0.94 -4.66
CA LYS A 71 13.56 0.47 -5.92
C LYS A 71 12.54 -0.11 -6.89
N THR A 72 11.41 -0.59 -6.39
CA THR A 72 10.39 -1.33 -7.17
C THR A 72 9.04 -0.61 -7.20
N GLY A 73 8.90 0.51 -6.48
CA GLY A 73 7.60 1.10 -6.27
C GLY A 73 7.56 2.36 -5.41
N LEU A 74 6.39 2.64 -4.86
CA LEU A 74 6.12 3.77 -3.97
C LEU A 74 5.43 3.27 -2.70
N ILE A 75 5.59 4.01 -1.60
CA ILE A 75 4.74 3.88 -0.42
C ILE A 75 3.83 5.09 -0.39
N ILE A 76 2.51 4.88 -0.42
CA ILE A 76 1.52 5.95 -0.34
C ILE A 76 0.80 5.93 0.99
N LYS A 77 0.35 7.10 1.44
CA LYS A 77 -0.54 7.30 2.57
C LYS A 77 -1.81 8.02 2.13
N GLY A 78 -2.94 7.65 2.70
CA GLY A 78 -4.20 8.34 2.46
C GLY A 78 -5.31 7.88 3.39
N GLU A 79 -6.44 8.59 3.34
CA GLU A 79 -7.63 8.23 4.11
C GLU A 79 -8.25 6.92 3.60
N LYS A 80 -8.81 6.10 4.50
CA LYS A 80 -9.56 4.87 4.18
C LYS A 80 -10.55 5.06 3.04
N ASN A 81 -11.38 6.10 3.12
CA ASN A 81 -12.42 6.36 2.12
C ASN A 81 -11.83 6.65 0.73
N LEU A 82 -10.62 7.24 0.67
CA LEU A 82 -9.93 7.50 -0.59
C LEU A 82 -9.46 6.19 -1.23
N PHE A 83 -8.89 5.28 -0.44
CA PHE A 83 -8.53 3.94 -0.91
C PHE A 83 -9.74 3.17 -1.44
N GLU A 84 -10.82 3.12 -0.66
CA GLU A 84 -12.06 2.42 -1.05
C GLU A 84 -12.65 2.99 -2.35
N LYS A 85 -12.70 4.32 -2.46
CA LYS A 85 -13.24 5.00 -3.65
C LYS A 85 -12.36 4.80 -4.88
N LYS A 86 -11.04 5.02 -4.76
CA LYS A 86 -10.14 5.01 -5.92
C LYS A 86 -9.82 3.61 -6.41
N PHE A 87 -9.70 2.66 -5.50
CA PHE A 87 -9.33 1.29 -5.84
C PHE A 87 -10.49 0.30 -5.75
N SER A 88 -11.73 0.80 -5.62
CA SER A 88 -12.96 -0.02 -5.57
C SER A 88 -12.85 -1.20 -4.58
N MET A 89 -12.31 -0.94 -3.40
CA MET A 89 -12.09 -1.93 -2.34
C MET A 89 -12.98 -1.66 -1.13
N VAL A 90 -13.14 -2.65 -0.27
CA VAL A 90 -13.81 -2.52 1.03
C VAL A 90 -12.80 -2.84 2.12
N LEU A 91 -12.52 -1.86 2.97
CA LEU A 91 -11.53 -1.98 4.03
C LEU A 91 -12.22 -2.26 5.36
N THR A 92 -11.96 -3.45 5.90
CA THR A 92 -12.42 -3.84 7.23
C THR A 92 -11.31 -3.59 8.24
N ARG A 93 -11.61 -2.77 9.26
CA ARG A 93 -10.70 -2.59 10.39
C ARG A 93 -10.68 -3.88 11.20
N THR A 94 -9.51 -4.48 11.30
CA THR A 94 -9.29 -5.73 12.04
C THR A 94 -8.35 -5.42 13.19
N GLY A 95 -8.64 -5.96 14.37
CA GLY A 95 -7.76 -5.89 15.53
C GLY A 95 -7.25 -7.29 15.82
N GLU A 96 -5.93 -7.46 15.82
CA GLU A 96 -5.30 -8.71 16.19
C GLU A 96 -4.34 -8.48 17.36
N ARG A 97 -4.34 -9.43 18.29
CA ARG A 97 -3.42 -9.38 19.43
C ARG A 97 -2.17 -10.16 19.07
N VAL A 98 -1.06 -9.44 18.98
CA VAL A 98 0.27 -10.02 18.76
C VAL A 98 1.07 -9.81 20.05
N MET A 99 1.43 -10.90 20.74
CA MET A 99 2.24 -10.88 21.97
C MET A 99 1.72 -9.92 23.06
N GLY A 100 0.39 -9.85 23.24
CA GLY A 100 -0.25 -8.98 24.24
C GLY A 100 -0.44 -7.52 23.81
N GLN A 101 0.13 -7.10 22.67
CA GLN A 101 -0.14 -5.80 22.06
C GLN A 101 -1.29 -5.92 21.06
N SER A 102 -2.29 -5.04 21.18
CA SER A 102 -3.35 -4.93 20.18
C SER A 102 -2.86 -4.06 19.02
N GLY A 103 -2.67 -4.67 17.86
CA GLY A 103 -2.46 -3.96 16.60
C GLY A 103 -3.78 -3.86 15.85
N GLU A 104 -4.11 -2.67 15.37
CA GLU A 104 -5.22 -2.48 14.44
C GLU A 104 -4.67 -2.29 13.03
N TYR A 105 -5.24 -2.99 12.06
CA TYR A 105 -4.87 -2.89 10.65
C TYR A 105 -6.12 -2.93 9.78
N PHE A 106 -5.95 -2.60 8.50
CA PHE A 106 -7.01 -2.71 7.50
C PHE A 106 -6.75 -3.90 6.61
N ARG A 107 -7.79 -4.70 6.40
CA ARG A 107 -7.79 -5.81 5.46
C ARG A 107 -8.86 -5.58 4.40
N SER A 108 -8.55 -5.92 3.15
CA SER A 108 -9.52 -6.00 2.05
C SER A 108 -9.82 -7.46 1.76
N ASP A 109 -11.10 -7.78 1.55
CA ASP A 109 -11.55 -9.10 1.08
C ASP A 109 -11.37 -9.29 -0.43
N ARG A 110 -11.09 -8.19 -1.15
CA ARG A 110 -10.93 -8.15 -2.60
C ARG A 110 -9.62 -7.49 -3.00
N ALA A 111 -9.07 -7.94 -4.13
CA ALA A 111 -7.92 -7.29 -4.73
C ALA A 111 -8.28 -5.84 -5.15
N PRO A 112 -7.37 -4.87 -4.96
CA PRO A 112 -7.56 -3.50 -5.43
C PRO A 112 -7.76 -3.46 -6.95
N LYS A 113 -8.77 -2.72 -7.42
CA LYS A 113 -8.94 -2.43 -8.85
C LYS A 113 -8.14 -1.18 -9.20
N ILE A 114 -7.17 -1.32 -10.09
CA ILE A 114 -6.36 -0.19 -10.55
C ILE A 114 -7.15 0.62 -11.60
N PRO A 115 -7.35 1.94 -11.40
CA PRO A 115 -7.92 2.83 -12.41
C PRO A 115 -7.14 2.80 -13.73
N ALA A 116 -7.81 3.01 -14.87
CA ALA A 116 -7.22 2.86 -16.20
C ALA A 116 -6.03 3.81 -16.48
N ASP A 117 -6.10 5.03 -15.94
CA ASP A 117 -5.04 6.03 -15.99
C ASP A 117 -3.84 5.66 -15.11
N LEU A 118 -4.05 5.00 -13.97
CA LEU A 118 -2.96 4.44 -13.17
C LEU A 118 -2.40 3.13 -13.76
N ALA A 119 -3.20 2.34 -14.47
CA ALA A 119 -2.82 1.01 -14.94
C ALA A 119 -1.62 1.01 -15.90
N GLN A 120 -1.34 2.14 -16.56
CA GLN A 120 -0.15 2.33 -17.39
C GLN A 120 1.14 2.34 -16.56
N HIS A 121 1.08 2.78 -15.31
CA HIS A 121 2.24 2.98 -14.44
C HIS A 121 2.27 2.05 -13.22
N VAL A 122 1.10 1.57 -12.77
CA VAL A 122 0.93 0.79 -11.56
C VAL A 122 0.46 -0.61 -11.92
N LYS A 123 1.19 -1.61 -11.41
CA LYS A 123 0.86 -3.02 -11.51
C LYS A 123 -0.12 -3.43 -10.41
N ALA A 124 0.18 -3.05 -9.17
CA ALA A 124 -0.55 -3.49 -8.00
C ALA A 124 -0.49 -2.47 -6.86
N ILE A 125 -1.49 -2.54 -5.99
CA ILE A 125 -1.51 -1.89 -4.69
C ILE A 125 -1.56 -3.01 -3.66
N ILE A 126 -0.74 -2.94 -2.62
CA ILE A 126 -0.66 -3.95 -1.57
C ILE A 126 -0.84 -3.25 -0.23
N LEU A 127 -1.75 -3.77 0.58
CA LEU A 127 -1.92 -3.32 1.95
C LEU A 127 -1.06 -4.21 2.84
N PRO A 128 -0.11 -3.64 3.61
CA PRO A 128 0.75 -4.45 4.45
C PRO A 128 -0.07 -5.14 5.54
N GLU A 129 0.03 -6.46 5.61
CA GLU A 129 -0.50 -7.25 6.72
C GLU A 129 0.48 -7.16 7.92
N PRO A 130 -0.03 -7.26 9.16
CA PRO A 130 0.85 -7.29 10.33
C PRO A 130 1.77 -8.53 10.28
N PRO A 131 2.99 -8.43 10.82
CA PRO A 131 3.88 -9.57 10.92
C PRO A 131 3.25 -10.67 11.79
N THR A 132 3.34 -11.91 11.31
CA THR A 132 3.06 -13.10 12.11
C THR A 132 4.34 -13.52 12.84
N PHE A 133 4.27 -13.68 14.15
CA PHE A 133 5.37 -14.21 14.95
C PHE A 133 5.08 -15.66 15.28
N PHE A 134 6.01 -16.55 14.94
CA PHE A 134 5.96 -17.96 15.34
C PHE A 134 6.56 -18.11 16.75
N PRO A 135 5.97 -18.93 17.64
CA PRO A 135 6.49 -19.20 18.98
C PRO A 135 7.79 -20.00 18.97
#